data_AF-A0A1I3I0L7-F1
#
_entry.id   AF-A0A1I3I0L7-F1
#
_cell.length_a   1.000
_cell.length_b   1.000
_cell.length_c   1.000
_cell.angle_alpha   90.00
_cell.angle_beta   90.00
_cell.angle_gamma   90.00
#
_symmetry.space_group_name_H-M   'P 1'
#
loop_
_entity.id
_entity.type
_entity.pdbx_description
1 polymer ?
#
loop_
_entity_poly.entity_id
_entity_poly.type
_entity_poly.pdbx_seq_one_letter_code
_entity_poly.pdbx_strand_id
1 'polypeptide(L)'
;MKNAATTTPAWKTWGKLALAGLITAGAVTFAAGPQANAAQAASASIASSLKAETGSAYIKSIYDLAKKGQIPGLQAIAGKTPISAVHYKWGTPDTGGSQKGNHYEFYNFGMGRGAFGFGVNKAGVIYDLRNFGQSVDQSVGIKSLTFASVIKTLGMPKEVRWNGTDKIYVYRPSAAYELKFVGPGTVVKGKIAHIDHINVYSAKAAAK
;
A
#
# COMPACT_ATOMS: atom_id res chain seq x y z
N MET A 1 37.37 -52.25 -0.03
CA MET A 1 36.82 -53.16 1.02
C MET A 1 35.55 -52.54 1.57
N LYS A 2 34.41 -53.27 1.46
CA LYS A 2 33.20 -53.28 2.32
C LYS A 2 32.40 -51.95 2.42
N ASN A 3 31.20 -51.88 1.81
CA ASN A 3 29.85 -52.13 2.38
C ASN A 3 29.40 -51.02 3.36
N ALA A 4 28.14 -50.59 3.52
CA ALA A 4 26.83 -50.79 2.88
C ALA A 4 25.83 -49.85 3.60
N ALA A 5 24.64 -49.66 2.99
CA ALA A 5 23.29 -49.42 3.56
C ALA A 5 23.04 -48.28 4.58
N THR A 6 22.14 -47.32 4.29
CA THR A 6 20.67 -47.32 4.53
C THR A 6 20.27 -47.09 5.99
N THR A 7 19.51 -46.02 6.30
CA THR A 7 18.26 -46.04 7.09
C THR A 7 17.65 -44.64 7.26
N THR A 8 16.39 -44.48 6.84
CA THR A 8 15.41 -43.51 7.34
C THR A 8 14.73 -44.07 8.61
N PRO A 9 14.12 -43.19 9.43
CA PRO A 9 12.71 -43.40 9.83
C PRO A 9 11.92 -42.08 9.67
N ALA A 10 10.74 -42.00 9.05
CA ALA A 10 9.45 -42.64 9.35
C ALA A 10 8.89 -42.29 10.74
N TRP A 11 8.16 -41.16 10.85
CA TRP A 11 7.22 -40.92 11.95
C TRP A 11 5.78 -41.14 11.46
N LYS A 12 5.06 -42.03 12.15
CA LYS A 12 3.69 -42.46 11.90
C LYS A 12 2.68 -41.49 12.54
N THR A 13 1.68 -41.12 11.74
CA THR A 13 0.22 -40.96 11.97
C THR A 13 -0.33 -40.57 13.37
N TRP A 14 -1.44 -39.83 13.39
CA TRP A 14 -2.82 -40.30 13.71
C TRP A 14 -3.78 -39.11 13.79
N GLY A 15 -5.00 -39.28 13.27
CA GLY A 15 -6.08 -38.29 13.41
C GLY A 15 -7.19 -38.42 12.37
N LYS A 16 -7.92 -39.54 12.38
CA LYS A 16 -9.18 -39.69 11.66
C LYS A 16 -10.25 -38.88 12.40
N LEU A 17 -10.96 -38.01 11.68
CA LEU A 17 -12.29 -37.55 12.08
C LEU A 17 -13.19 -37.65 10.85
N ALA A 18 -13.93 -38.76 10.81
CA ALA A 18 -15.15 -38.87 10.03
C ALA A 18 -16.29 -38.33 10.91
N LEU A 19 -17.09 -37.41 10.38
CA LEU A 19 -18.44 -37.21 10.87
C LEU A 19 -19.38 -37.23 9.67
N ALA A 20 -20.12 -38.33 9.61
CA ALA A 20 -21.24 -38.54 8.71
C ALA A 20 -22.37 -37.56 9.08
N GLY A 21 -22.80 -36.76 8.12
CA GLY A 21 -24.09 -36.08 8.15
C GLY A 21 -25.04 -36.84 7.24
N LEU A 22 -26.05 -37.50 7.82
CA LEU A 22 -27.18 -38.08 7.10
C LEU A 22 -27.84 -37.01 6.22
N ILE A 23 -27.94 -37.27 4.91
CA ILE A 23 -28.91 -36.59 4.06
C ILE A 23 -30.09 -37.55 3.91
N THR A 24 -31.12 -37.30 4.70
CA THR A 24 -32.45 -37.87 4.46
C THR A 24 -32.96 -37.42 3.10
N ALA A 25 -33.23 -38.40 2.23
CA ALA A 25 -33.84 -38.20 0.93
C ALA A 25 -35.27 -37.67 1.09
N GLY A 26 -35.44 -36.36 0.95
CA GLY A 26 -36.73 -35.73 0.66
C GLY A 26 -36.78 -35.39 -0.83
N ALA A 27 -37.64 -36.06 -1.57
CA ALA A 27 -37.87 -35.78 -2.98
C ALA A 27 -38.55 -34.42 -3.14
N VAL A 28 -37.80 -33.44 -3.63
CA VAL A 28 -38.31 -32.17 -4.14
C VAL A 28 -37.75 -31.99 -5.53
N THR A 29 -38.64 -32.04 -6.52
CA THR A 29 -38.34 -31.79 -7.93
C THR A 29 -37.92 -30.34 -8.09
N PHE A 30 -36.62 -30.10 -8.24
CA PHE A 30 -36.09 -28.78 -8.60
C PHE A 30 -35.77 -28.75 -10.09
N ALA A 31 -36.46 -27.86 -10.79
CA ALA A 31 -36.15 -27.46 -12.15
C ALA A 31 -34.69 -26.98 -12.22
N ALA A 32 -33.95 -27.45 -13.23
CA ALA A 32 -32.58 -27.05 -13.51
C ALA A 32 -32.52 -25.55 -13.86
N GLY A 33 -32.14 -24.72 -12.88
CA GLY A 33 -31.74 -23.33 -13.05
C GLY A 33 -30.22 -23.18 -12.88
N PRO A 34 -29.55 -22.24 -13.57
CA PRO A 34 -28.10 -22.13 -13.57
C PRO A 34 -27.57 -21.53 -12.25
N GLN A 35 -27.17 -22.40 -11.30
CA GLN A 35 -26.69 -22.00 -9.97
C GLN A 35 -25.17 -22.02 -9.82
N ALA A 36 -24.41 -21.72 -10.88
CA ALA A 36 -22.95 -21.64 -10.83
C ALA A 36 -22.40 -20.27 -10.35
N ASN A 37 -23.24 -19.23 -10.24
CA ASN A 37 -22.78 -17.85 -10.01
C ASN A 37 -22.86 -17.35 -8.55
N ALA A 38 -23.59 -18.02 -7.65
CA ALA A 38 -23.81 -17.53 -6.29
C ALA A 38 -22.62 -17.75 -5.35
N ALA A 39 -21.92 -18.89 -5.47
CA ALA A 39 -20.75 -19.21 -4.65
C ALA A 39 -19.50 -18.37 -5.04
N GLN A 40 -19.37 -18.02 -6.32
CA GLN A 40 -18.31 -17.15 -6.82
C GLN A 40 -18.54 -15.69 -6.39
N ALA A 41 -19.79 -15.23 -6.35
CA ALA A 41 -20.16 -13.88 -5.89
C ALA A 41 -19.96 -13.71 -4.37
N ALA A 42 -20.26 -14.73 -3.57
CA ALA A 42 -20.02 -14.72 -2.12
C ALA A 42 -18.52 -14.79 -1.78
N SER A 43 -17.73 -15.57 -2.51
CA SER A 43 -16.27 -15.63 -2.33
C SER A 43 -15.59 -14.33 -2.78
N ALA A 44 -16.09 -13.71 -3.86
CA ALA A 44 -15.64 -12.39 -4.32
C ALA A 44 -16.05 -11.27 -3.35
N SER A 45 -17.24 -11.32 -2.74
CA SER A 45 -17.68 -10.32 -1.77
C SER A 45 -16.94 -10.44 -0.44
N ILE A 46 -16.66 -11.67 0.02
CA ILE A 46 -15.84 -11.92 1.20
C ILE A 46 -14.39 -11.52 0.94
N ALA A 47 -13.79 -11.89 -0.19
CA ALA A 47 -12.45 -11.43 -0.56
C ALA A 47 -12.37 -9.91 -0.74
N SER A 48 -13.41 -9.28 -1.28
CA SER A 48 -13.52 -7.82 -1.40
C SER A 48 -13.70 -7.15 -0.04
N SER A 49 -14.44 -7.76 0.88
CA SER A 49 -14.59 -7.29 2.26
C SER A 49 -13.30 -7.45 3.06
N LEU A 50 -12.59 -8.58 2.94
CA LEU A 50 -11.31 -8.83 3.59
C LEU A 50 -10.20 -7.92 3.05
N LYS A 51 -10.17 -7.66 1.73
CA LYS A 51 -9.30 -6.63 1.13
C LYS A 51 -9.72 -5.21 1.54
N ALA A 52 -11.01 -4.92 1.66
CA ALA A 52 -11.51 -3.60 2.06
C ALA A 52 -11.28 -3.30 3.54
N GLU A 53 -11.39 -4.29 4.43
CA GLU A 53 -11.08 -4.16 5.86
C GLU A 53 -9.56 -3.99 6.06
N THR A 54 -8.75 -4.77 5.35
CA THR A 54 -7.29 -4.58 5.35
C THR A 54 -6.89 -3.21 4.77
N GLY A 55 -7.56 -2.78 3.70
CA GLY A 55 -7.36 -1.48 3.07
C GLY A 55 -7.75 -0.32 3.99
N SER A 56 -8.88 -0.42 4.69
CA SER A 56 -9.35 0.64 5.59
C SER A 56 -8.42 0.81 6.80
N ALA A 57 -7.96 -0.30 7.40
CA ALA A 57 -6.98 -0.26 8.49
C ALA A 57 -5.65 0.33 8.02
N TYR A 58 -5.19 -0.04 6.81
CA TYR A 58 -3.96 0.50 6.25
C TYR A 58 -4.05 2.01 5.94
N ILE A 59 -5.18 2.46 5.35
CA ILE A 59 -5.43 3.89 5.11
C ILE A 59 -5.45 4.68 6.42
N LYS A 60 -6.09 4.17 7.47
CA LYS A 60 -6.08 4.81 8.81
C LYS A 60 -4.67 4.89 9.38
N SER A 61 -3.89 3.83 9.25
CA SER A 61 -2.47 3.82 9.67
C SER A 61 -1.64 4.87 8.92
N ILE A 62 -1.81 4.98 7.60
CA ILE A 62 -1.17 6.06 6.80
C ILE A 62 -1.57 7.43 7.34
N TYR A 63 -2.86 7.64 7.61
CA TYR A 63 -3.37 8.91 8.14
C TYR A 63 -2.76 9.25 9.52
N ASP A 64 -2.66 8.27 10.41
CA ASP A 64 -2.09 8.46 11.75
C ASP A 64 -0.58 8.70 11.73
N LEU A 65 0.16 8.05 10.83
CA LEU A 65 1.57 8.35 10.59
C LEU A 65 1.74 9.78 10.03
N ALA A 66 0.87 10.19 9.12
CA ALA A 66 0.92 11.52 8.53
C ALA A 66 0.66 12.65 9.54
N LYS A 67 -0.12 12.40 10.61
CA LYS A 67 -0.24 13.34 11.76
C LYS A 67 1.12 13.68 12.38
N LYS A 68 2.05 12.74 12.32
CA LYS A 68 3.40 12.83 12.88
C LYS A 68 4.45 13.23 11.84
N GLY A 69 4.03 13.52 10.60
CA GLY A 69 4.93 13.84 9.50
C GLY A 69 5.64 12.61 8.91
N GLN A 70 5.11 11.40 9.11
CA GLN A 70 5.74 10.13 8.72
C GLN A 70 4.95 9.43 7.61
N ILE A 71 5.63 8.53 6.88
CA ILE A 71 5.03 7.63 5.90
C ILE A 71 5.37 6.17 6.25
N PRO A 72 4.57 5.17 5.82
CA PRO A 72 4.89 3.76 6.03
C PRO A 72 6.24 3.39 5.43
N GLY A 73 6.96 2.47 6.07
CA GLY A 73 8.21 1.91 5.55
C GLY A 73 9.44 2.83 5.63
N LEU A 74 9.32 4.02 6.24
CA LEU A 74 10.42 4.98 6.33
C LEU A 74 10.53 5.60 7.73
N GLN A 75 11.75 5.62 8.27
CA GLN A 75 12.05 6.28 9.55
C GLN A 75 12.54 7.72 9.34
N ALA A 76 11.71 8.55 8.71
CA ALA A 76 11.97 9.97 8.50
C ALA A 76 10.72 10.79 8.83
N ILE A 77 10.93 12.05 9.23
CA ILE A 77 9.86 12.98 9.56
C ILE A 77 9.99 14.22 8.68
N ALA A 78 8.93 14.52 7.94
CA ALA A 78 8.82 15.72 7.13
C ALA A 78 9.04 16.98 8.00
N GLY A 79 9.88 17.87 7.52
CA GLY A 79 10.29 19.11 8.15
C GLY A 79 11.28 18.98 9.31
N LYS A 80 11.76 17.77 9.61
CA LYS A 80 12.72 17.53 10.71
C LYS A 80 13.95 16.75 10.27
N THR A 81 13.78 15.71 9.47
CA THR A 81 14.90 14.85 9.07
C THR A 81 15.74 15.54 7.99
N PRO A 82 17.07 15.69 8.20
CA PRO A 82 17.97 16.15 7.14
C PRO A 82 18.19 15.04 6.12
N ILE A 83 18.32 15.41 4.84
CA ILE A 83 18.54 14.43 3.77
C ILE A 83 19.85 13.65 3.95
N SER A 84 20.87 14.28 4.55
CA SER A 84 22.15 13.64 4.88
C SER A 84 22.00 12.42 5.78
N ALA A 85 20.97 12.36 6.64
CA ALA A 85 20.70 11.18 7.47
C ALA A 85 20.14 10.00 6.64
N VAL A 86 19.43 10.30 5.55
CA VAL A 86 18.99 9.28 4.59
C VAL A 86 20.19 8.79 3.79
N HIS A 87 21.01 9.70 3.25
CA HIS A 87 22.24 9.36 2.53
C HIS A 87 23.19 8.50 3.37
N TYR A 88 23.38 8.85 4.64
CA TYR A 88 24.24 8.10 5.54
C TYR A 88 23.79 6.64 5.69
N LYS A 89 22.47 6.40 5.80
CA LYS A 89 21.94 5.05 5.98
C LYS A 89 21.78 4.29 4.66
N TRP A 90 21.49 4.99 3.56
CA TRP A 90 20.97 4.39 2.33
C TRP A 90 21.93 4.53 1.14
N GLY A 91 22.99 5.31 1.28
CA GLY A 91 23.87 5.68 0.18
C GLY A 91 23.25 6.77 -0.71
N THR A 92 23.87 7.00 -1.85
CA THR A 92 23.44 7.99 -2.85
C THR A 92 22.06 7.64 -3.43
N PRO A 93 21.18 8.63 -3.65
CA PRO A 93 19.92 8.38 -4.37
C PRO A 93 20.18 7.97 -5.82
N ASP A 94 19.24 7.24 -6.41
CA ASP A 94 19.29 6.85 -7.83
C ASP A 94 19.15 8.06 -8.76
N THR A 95 18.48 9.13 -8.30
CA THR A 95 18.28 10.36 -9.07
C THR A 95 18.19 11.57 -8.16
N GLY A 96 18.72 12.71 -8.61
CA GLY A 96 18.53 14.02 -7.97
C GLY A 96 19.58 14.41 -6.92
N GLY A 97 20.41 13.49 -6.43
CA GLY A 97 21.33 13.75 -5.32
C GLY A 97 22.47 14.75 -5.57
N SER A 98 22.69 15.18 -6.82
CA SER A 98 23.66 16.23 -7.16
C SER A 98 23.04 17.62 -7.31
N GLN A 99 21.71 17.73 -7.21
CA GLN A 99 21.00 19.00 -7.39
C GLN A 99 21.18 19.92 -6.18
N LYS A 100 21.26 21.23 -6.45
CA LYS A 100 21.36 22.27 -5.43
C LYS A 100 20.04 23.01 -5.27
N GLY A 101 19.82 23.57 -4.08
CA GLY A 101 18.61 24.34 -3.79
C GLY A 101 17.40 23.44 -3.51
N ASN A 102 16.20 23.89 -3.87
CA ASN A 102 15.00 23.08 -3.71
C ASN A 102 14.94 22.04 -4.83
N HIS A 103 14.97 20.76 -4.47
CA HIS A 103 15.02 19.67 -5.44
C HIS A 103 14.32 18.42 -4.92
N TYR A 104 14.27 17.38 -5.75
CA TYR A 104 13.78 16.07 -5.37
C TYR A 104 14.84 15.01 -5.60
N GLU A 105 14.95 14.10 -4.64
CA GLU A 105 15.78 12.92 -4.73
C GLU A 105 14.92 11.66 -4.69
N PHE A 106 15.33 10.61 -5.39
CA PHE A 106 14.57 9.38 -5.50
C PHE A 106 15.42 8.15 -5.23
N TYR A 107 14.82 7.19 -4.54
CA TYR A 107 15.32 5.83 -4.34
C TYR A 107 14.30 4.86 -4.94
N ASN A 108 14.75 3.97 -5.82
CA ASN A 108 13.94 2.97 -6.49
C ASN A 108 13.81 1.69 -5.65
N PHE A 109 13.05 0.73 -6.18
CA PHE A 109 12.81 -0.59 -5.57
C PHE A 109 14.11 -1.42 -5.47
N GLY A 110 14.99 -1.08 -4.52
CA GLY A 110 16.20 -1.83 -4.21
C GLY A 110 16.05 -2.62 -2.91
N MET A 111 16.50 -3.89 -2.90
CA MET A 111 16.62 -4.74 -1.71
C MET A 111 15.32 -4.89 -0.88
N GLY A 112 14.14 -4.85 -1.51
CA GLY A 112 12.85 -5.02 -0.83
C GLY A 112 12.40 -3.84 0.05
N ARG A 113 13.08 -2.69 -0.04
CA ARG A 113 12.83 -1.52 0.81
C ARG A 113 11.62 -0.71 0.33
N GLY A 114 11.36 -0.76 -0.98
CA GLY A 114 10.37 0.06 -1.67
C GLY A 114 10.97 1.29 -2.32
N ALA A 115 10.13 2.03 -3.05
CA ALA A 115 10.53 3.24 -3.76
C ALA A 115 10.05 4.49 -3.01
N PHE A 116 10.97 5.43 -2.79
CA PHE A 116 10.75 6.65 -2.02
C PHE A 116 11.27 7.88 -2.73
N GLY A 117 10.59 9.01 -2.51
CA GLY A 117 11.01 10.31 -3.00
C GLY A 117 11.10 11.32 -1.86
N PHE A 118 12.07 12.22 -1.95
CA PHE A 118 12.36 13.22 -0.93
C PHE A 118 12.39 14.60 -1.57
N GLY A 119 11.44 15.47 -1.23
CA GLY A 119 11.55 16.89 -1.52
C GLY A 119 12.47 17.52 -0.49
N VAL A 120 13.58 18.11 -0.93
CA VAL A 120 14.63 18.66 -0.07
C VAL A 120 14.70 20.17 -0.28
N ASN A 121 14.69 20.92 0.81
CA ASN A 121 14.80 22.38 0.74
C ASN A 121 16.27 22.83 0.67
N LYS A 122 16.51 24.13 0.47
CA LYS A 122 17.88 24.69 0.38
C LYS A 122 18.74 24.41 1.62
N ALA A 123 18.13 24.23 2.79
CA ALA A 123 18.80 23.90 4.03
C ALA A 123 19.09 22.40 4.21
N GLY A 124 18.78 21.56 3.21
CA GLY A 124 18.99 20.11 3.27
C GLY A 124 17.98 19.37 4.15
N VAL A 125 16.85 20.00 4.49
CA VAL A 125 15.77 19.38 5.27
C VAL A 125 14.70 18.84 4.33
N ILE A 126 14.27 17.61 4.59
CA ILE A 126 13.20 16.97 3.83
C ILE A 126 11.87 17.64 4.17
N TYR A 127 11.19 18.23 3.19
CA TYR A 127 9.87 18.84 3.35
C TYR A 127 8.74 18.00 2.74
N ASP A 128 9.03 17.11 1.77
CA ASP A 128 8.06 16.22 1.15
C ASP A 128 8.56 14.76 1.21
N LEU A 129 7.78 13.88 1.81
CA LEU A 129 8.07 12.45 1.90
C LEU A 129 7.12 11.68 1.00
N ARG A 130 7.64 11.07 -0.07
CA ARG A 130 6.85 10.29 -1.03
C ARG A 130 7.11 8.80 -0.87
N ASN A 131 6.05 8.00 -0.84
CA ASN A 131 6.12 6.55 -0.86
C ASN A 131 5.38 6.00 -2.08
N PHE A 132 6.10 5.32 -2.97
CA PHE A 132 5.59 4.71 -4.19
C PHE A 132 5.20 3.23 -4.01
N GLY A 133 5.38 2.69 -2.82
CA GLY A 133 5.12 1.29 -2.46
C GLY A 133 6.39 0.43 -2.44
N GLN A 134 6.20 -0.85 -2.14
CA GLN A 134 7.28 -1.86 -2.08
C GLN A 134 7.38 -2.72 -3.33
N SER A 135 6.36 -2.67 -4.18
CA SER A 135 6.30 -3.41 -5.44
C SER A 135 5.66 -2.54 -6.52
N VAL A 136 5.93 -2.90 -7.77
CA VAL A 136 5.19 -2.40 -8.93
C VAL A 136 3.78 -3.01 -9.03
N ASP A 137 3.55 -4.14 -8.34
CA ASP A 137 2.26 -4.81 -8.29
C ASP A 137 1.18 -3.91 -7.65
N GLN A 138 0.11 -3.68 -8.38
CA GLN A 138 -1.05 -2.88 -7.97
C GLN A 138 -1.97 -3.61 -6.99
N SER A 139 -1.73 -4.89 -6.70
CA SER A 139 -2.54 -5.67 -5.77
C SER A 139 -2.12 -5.52 -4.31
N VAL A 140 -0.97 -4.88 -4.03
CA VAL A 140 -0.36 -4.81 -2.70
C VAL A 140 -0.01 -3.38 -2.26
N GLY A 141 0.05 -3.17 -0.94
CA GLY A 141 0.53 -1.93 -0.33
C GLY A 141 -0.24 -0.69 -0.80
N ILE A 142 0.49 0.42 -1.01
CA ILE A 142 -0.09 1.69 -1.46
C ILE A 142 -0.79 1.56 -2.80
N LYS A 143 -0.24 0.75 -3.72
CA LYS A 143 -0.82 0.58 -5.06
C LYS A 143 -2.14 -0.19 -5.05
N SER A 144 -2.44 -0.94 -4.00
CA SER A 144 -3.76 -1.57 -3.82
C SER A 144 -4.87 -0.58 -3.50
N LEU A 145 -4.52 0.63 -3.06
CA LEU A 145 -5.49 1.65 -2.66
C LEU A 145 -6.12 2.31 -3.89
N THR A 146 -7.36 2.77 -3.72
CA THR A 146 -8.08 3.57 -4.73
C THR A 146 -8.65 4.81 -4.07
N PHE A 147 -8.91 5.86 -4.86
CA PHE A 147 -9.58 7.07 -4.36
C PHE A 147 -10.93 6.76 -3.68
N ALA A 148 -11.69 5.80 -4.20
CA ALA A 148 -12.95 5.37 -3.60
C ALA A 148 -12.74 4.74 -2.22
N SER A 149 -11.72 3.86 -2.06
CA SER A 149 -11.39 3.27 -0.75
C SER A 149 -10.94 4.31 0.26
N VAL A 150 -10.21 5.34 -0.19
CA VAL A 150 -9.76 6.46 0.66
C VAL A 150 -10.96 7.28 1.13
N ILE A 151 -11.87 7.67 0.21
CA ILE A 151 -13.09 8.41 0.58
C ILE A 151 -13.96 7.59 1.54
N LYS A 152 -14.15 6.29 1.26
CA LYS A 152 -14.93 5.40 2.13
C LYS A 152 -14.37 5.35 3.56
N THR A 153 -13.05 5.47 3.70
CA THR A 153 -12.37 5.32 4.99
C THR A 153 -12.20 6.64 5.74
N LEU A 154 -11.84 7.73 5.05
CA LEU A 154 -11.46 9.02 5.65
C LEU A 154 -12.49 10.14 5.40
N GLY A 155 -13.52 9.88 4.60
CA GLY A 155 -14.44 10.90 4.10
C GLY A 155 -13.85 11.70 2.94
N MET A 156 -14.52 12.79 2.56
CA MET A 156 -14.07 13.64 1.45
C MET A 156 -12.76 14.37 1.80
N PRO A 157 -11.83 14.52 0.83
CA PRO A 157 -10.61 15.29 1.04
C PRO A 157 -10.94 16.77 1.29
N LYS A 158 -10.03 17.47 1.96
CA LYS A 158 -10.17 18.92 2.17
C LYS A 158 -9.99 19.70 0.88
N GLU A 159 -9.21 19.15 -0.05
CA GLU A 159 -8.91 19.78 -1.32
C GLU A 159 -8.60 18.70 -2.36
N VAL A 160 -9.00 18.94 -3.61
CA VAL A 160 -8.64 18.12 -4.76
C VAL A 160 -7.76 18.98 -5.66
N ARG A 161 -6.53 18.54 -5.90
CA ARG A 161 -5.57 19.19 -6.82
C ARG A 161 -5.32 18.31 -8.03
N TRP A 162 -4.76 18.91 -9.07
CA TRP A 162 -4.37 18.23 -10.30
C TRP A 162 -2.93 18.59 -10.65
N ASN A 163 -2.18 17.63 -11.15
CA ASN A 163 -0.84 17.84 -11.69
C ASN A 163 -0.69 17.07 -13.00
N GLY A 164 -0.82 17.76 -14.13
CA GLY A 164 -0.97 17.11 -15.43
C GLY A 164 -2.21 16.21 -15.44
N THR A 165 -2.02 14.92 -15.71
CA THR A 165 -3.07 13.89 -15.70
C THR A 165 -3.37 13.34 -14.32
N ASP A 166 -2.56 13.67 -13.31
CA ASP A 166 -2.68 13.11 -11.98
C ASP A 166 -3.68 13.89 -11.15
N LYS A 167 -4.49 13.15 -10.40
CA LYS A 167 -5.41 13.66 -9.40
C LYS A 167 -4.80 13.49 -8.02
N ILE A 168 -5.01 14.48 -7.18
CA ILE A 168 -4.41 14.55 -5.85
C ILE A 168 -5.51 14.82 -4.84
N TYR A 169 -5.76 13.87 -3.94
CA TYR A 169 -6.62 14.09 -2.79
C TYR A 169 -5.79 14.54 -1.60
N VAL A 170 -6.05 15.76 -1.14
CA VAL A 170 -5.31 16.37 -0.04
C VAL A 170 -6.14 16.31 1.24
N TYR A 171 -5.58 15.64 2.24
CA TYR A 171 -6.07 15.59 3.61
C TYR A 171 -5.13 16.40 4.51
N ARG A 172 -5.68 16.95 5.60
CA ARG A 172 -4.92 17.67 6.62
C ARG A 172 -5.04 16.93 7.95
N PRO A 173 -4.24 15.88 8.17
CA PRO A 173 -4.28 15.10 9.42
C PRO A 173 -3.84 15.91 10.64
N SER A 174 -3.05 16.97 10.45
CA SER A 174 -2.71 17.95 11.47
C SER A 174 -2.51 19.33 10.84
N ALA A 175 -2.40 20.39 11.67
CA ALA A 175 -2.07 21.73 11.20
C ALA A 175 -0.67 21.82 10.56
N ALA A 176 0.24 20.89 10.87
CA ALA A 176 1.61 20.93 10.41
C ALA A 176 1.86 20.18 9.08
N TYR A 177 0.94 19.28 8.68
CA TYR A 177 1.18 18.31 7.62
C TYR A 177 -0.02 18.14 6.69
N GLU A 178 0.25 18.06 5.39
CA GLU A 178 -0.70 17.58 4.38
C GLU A 178 -0.37 16.12 4.03
N LEU A 179 -1.40 15.27 3.99
CA LEU A 179 -1.33 13.93 3.40
C LEU A 179 -1.97 13.97 2.02
N LYS A 180 -1.22 13.57 1.00
CA LYS A 180 -1.67 13.57 -0.39
C LYS A 180 -1.74 12.13 -0.89
N PHE A 181 -2.88 11.74 -1.44
CA PHE A 181 -3.02 10.51 -2.23
C PHE A 181 -2.98 10.90 -3.70
N VAL A 182 -2.04 10.34 -4.47
CA VAL A 182 -1.81 10.70 -5.87
C VAL A 182 -2.05 9.48 -6.74
N GLY A 183 -2.78 9.67 -7.83
CA GLY A 183 -3.08 8.61 -8.80
C GLY A 183 -3.65 9.20 -10.09
N PRO A 184 -3.91 8.36 -11.10
CA PRO A 184 -4.38 8.83 -12.39
C PRO A 184 -5.76 9.47 -12.26
N GLY A 185 -5.91 10.61 -12.92
CA GLY A 185 -7.16 11.36 -12.94
C GLY A 185 -8.28 10.67 -13.70
N THR A 186 -7.90 10.07 -14.83
CA THR A 186 -8.72 9.30 -15.74
C THR A 186 -8.09 7.91 -15.90
N VAL A 187 -8.94 6.89 -16.10
CA VAL A 187 -8.49 5.53 -16.38
C VAL A 187 -9.17 4.99 -17.63
N VAL A 188 -8.45 4.12 -18.33
CA VAL A 188 -9.02 3.37 -19.46
C VAL A 188 -10.25 2.60 -18.99
N LYS A 189 -11.32 2.63 -19.79
CA LYS A 189 -12.57 1.94 -19.49
C LYS A 189 -12.30 0.48 -19.12
N GLY A 190 -12.83 0.04 -17.97
CA GLY A 190 -12.63 -1.31 -17.45
C GLY A 190 -11.38 -1.50 -16.57
N LYS A 191 -10.55 -0.47 -16.37
CA LYS A 191 -9.44 -0.49 -15.40
C LYS A 191 -9.79 0.27 -14.13
N ILE A 192 -9.11 -0.09 -13.04
CA ILE A 192 -9.27 0.54 -11.73
C ILE A 192 -8.22 1.65 -11.58
N ALA A 193 -8.64 2.80 -11.06
CA ALA A 193 -7.76 3.91 -10.70
C ALA A 193 -7.09 3.65 -9.35
N HIS A 194 -5.91 3.05 -9.41
CA HIS A 194 -5.05 2.79 -8.26
C HIS A 194 -4.27 4.04 -7.84
N ILE A 195 -3.97 4.16 -6.56
CA ILE A 195 -3.07 5.19 -6.05
C ILE A 195 -1.63 4.83 -6.46
N ASP A 196 -0.93 5.77 -7.10
CA ASP A 196 0.45 5.57 -7.53
C ASP A 196 1.43 5.71 -6.38
N HIS A 197 1.20 6.74 -5.56
CA HIS A 197 2.01 7.07 -4.40
C HIS A 197 1.25 7.95 -3.39
N ILE A 198 1.80 8.03 -2.18
CA ILE A 198 1.34 8.95 -1.15
C ILE A 198 2.44 9.92 -0.76
N ASN A 199 2.05 11.12 -0.31
CA ASN A 199 2.99 12.14 0.14
C ASN A 199 2.61 12.67 1.51
N VAL A 200 3.60 12.88 2.37
CA VAL A 200 3.44 13.68 3.58
C VAL A 200 4.31 14.93 3.48
N TYR A 201 3.64 16.07 3.44
CA TYR A 201 4.23 17.36 3.08
C TYR A 201 4.16 18.33 4.25
N SER A 202 5.26 19.03 4.52
CA SER A 202 5.36 20.10 5.50
C SER A 202 5.52 21.46 4.82
N ALA A 203 4.44 22.25 4.78
CA ALA A 203 4.45 23.59 4.20
C ALA A 203 5.46 24.52 4.88
N LYS A 204 5.57 24.42 6.22
CA LYS A 204 6.53 25.20 7.01
C LYS A 204 7.98 24.94 6.60
N ALA A 205 8.34 23.70 6.31
CA ALA A 205 9.69 23.36 5.90
C ALA A 205 9.97 23.69 4.43
N ALA A 206 8.96 23.58 3.57
CA ALA A 206 9.08 23.90 2.16
C ALA A 206 9.28 25.40 1.90
N ALA A 207 8.84 26.27 2.82
CA ALA A 207 9.01 27.71 2.74
C ALA A 207 10.41 28.22 3.17
N LYS A 208 11.30 27.31 3.59
CA LYS A 208 12.69 27.62 3.97
C LYS A 208 13.64 27.41 2.80
#